data_AF-A0A067MDG5-F1
#
_entry.id   AF-A0A067MDG5-F1
#
_cell.length_a   1.000
_cell.length_b   1.000
_cell.length_c   1.000
_cell.angle_alpha   90.00
_cell.angle_beta   90.00
_cell.angle_gamma   90.00
#
_symmetry.space_group_name_H-M   'P 1'
#
loop_
_entity.id
_entity.type
_entity.pdbx_description
1 polymer ?
#
loop_
_entity_poly.entity_id
_entity_poly.type
_entity_poly.pdbx_seq_one_letter_code
_entity_poly.pdbx_strand_id
1 'polypeptide(L)'
;MDTYGPSVARGEARTQGYIAAVVNSGKNAVVRVPRIYYAFRYYRVGYIIMEHVGDDDYNEQDFPAIAIAVERLLSQIPDPTAAPGPVGGGPITHRFFSDHGLPEDLQSHVNNMSSAFYSPCQSFT
;
A
#
# COMPACT_ATOMS: atom_id res chain seq x y z
N MET A 1 -8.39 25.60 14.21
CA MET A 1 -7.03 26.08 13.88
C MET A 1 -6.35 24.92 13.18
N ASP A 2 -6.50 24.93 11.85
CA ASP A 2 -6.17 23.81 10.97
C ASP A 2 -4.67 23.71 10.79
N THR A 3 -4.11 22.59 11.23
CA THR A 3 -2.71 22.22 11.00
C THR A 3 -2.70 20.80 10.46
N TYR A 4 -2.54 20.69 9.14
CA TYR A 4 -2.34 19.43 8.45
C TYR A 4 -1.08 18.75 9.02
N GLY A 5 -1.24 17.50 9.47
CA GLY A 5 -0.27 16.78 10.30
C GLY A 5 -0.22 15.26 10.03
N PRO A 6 0.70 14.54 10.71
CA PRO A 6 1.43 13.33 10.29
C PRO A 6 0.59 12.06 10.24
N SER A 7 -0.10 11.90 9.12
CA SER A 7 -1.10 10.87 8.86
C SER A 7 -0.50 9.52 8.43
N VAL A 8 0.81 9.48 8.11
CA VAL A 8 1.55 8.28 7.68
C VAL A 8 1.17 7.07 8.54
N ALA A 9 1.33 7.15 9.87
CA ALA A 9 1.30 5.96 10.72
C ALA A 9 -0.02 5.19 10.69
N ARG A 10 -1.16 5.90 10.74
CA ARG A 10 -2.48 5.25 10.86
C ARG A 10 -3.06 4.88 9.50
N GLY A 11 -2.85 5.71 8.49
CA GLY A 11 -3.26 5.42 7.11
C GLY A 11 -2.47 4.23 6.55
N GLU A 12 -1.14 4.28 6.66
CA GLU A 12 -0.22 3.20 6.27
C GLU A 12 -0.56 1.89 6.99
N ALA A 13 -0.73 1.90 8.31
CA ALA A 13 -1.05 0.69 9.07
C ALA A 13 -2.40 0.07 8.66
N ARG A 14 -3.39 0.90 8.32
CA ARG A 14 -4.68 0.42 7.79
C ARG A 14 -4.53 -0.18 6.41
N THR A 15 -3.78 0.47 5.53
CA THR A 15 -3.49 -0.05 4.19
C THR A 15 -2.76 -1.39 4.29
N GLN A 16 -1.65 -1.47 5.02
CA GLN A 16 -0.90 -2.70 5.20
C GLN A 16 -1.74 -3.79 5.90
N GLY A 17 -2.56 -3.42 6.90
CA GLY A 17 -3.48 -4.34 7.57
C GLY A 17 -4.58 -4.89 6.65
N TYR A 18 -5.11 -4.06 5.75
CA TYR A 18 -6.06 -4.50 4.72
C TYR A 18 -5.41 -5.52 3.78
N ILE A 19 -4.23 -5.21 3.24
CA ILE A 19 -3.49 -6.12 2.35
C ILE A 19 -3.20 -7.44 3.08
N ALA A 20 -2.76 -7.38 4.34
CA ALA A 20 -2.52 -8.57 5.14
C ALA A 20 -3.78 -9.43 5.34
N ALA A 21 -4.94 -8.80 5.56
CA ALA A 21 -6.20 -9.53 5.71
C ALA A 21 -6.62 -10.21 4.40
N VAL A 22 -6.56 -9.47 3.29
CA VAL A 22 -6.96 -9.97 1.97
C VAL A 22 -6.05 -11.13 1.54
N VAL A 23 -4.74 -10.90 1.49
CA VAL A 23 -3.77 -11.90 1.01
C VAL A 23 -3.81 -13.16 1.86
N ASN A 24 -3.74 -13.03 3.19
CA ASN A 24 -3.64 -14.20 4.07
C ASN A 24 -4.95 -14.99 4.19
N SER A 25 -6.09 -14.42 3.79
CA SER A 25 -7.38 -15.13 3.75
C SER A 25 -7.54 -16.00 2.50
N GLY A 26 -6.71 -15.79 1.47
CA GLY A 26 -6.76 -16.53 0.21
C GLY A 26 -6.32 -17.99 0.38
N LYS A 27 -7.15 -18.93 -0.07
CA LYS A 27 -6.83 -20.38 -0.05
C LYS A 27 -5.59 -20.76 -0.89
N ASN A 28 -5.19 -19.90 -1.83
CA ASN A 28 -4.06 -20.08 -2.74
C ASN A 28 -3.03 -18.94 -2.62
N ALA A 29 -2.85 -18.38 -1.42
CA ALA A 29 -1.90 -17.29 -1.21
C ALA A 29 -0.48 -17.73 -1.64
N VAL A 30 0.10 -17.01 -2.60
CA VAL A 30 1.49 -17.23 -3.06
C VAL A 30 2.52 -16.58 -2.14
N VAL A 31 2.08 -15.63 -1.34
CA VAL A 31 2.88 -14.94 -0.36
C VAL A 31 2.11 -14.80 0.94
N ARG A 32 2.86 -14.70 2.03
CA ARG A 32 2.33 -14.33 3.33
C ARG A 32 2.69 -12.89 3.60
N VAL A 33 1.69 -12.08 3.92
CA VAL A 33 1.92 -10.68 4.30
C VAL A 33 1.94 -10.57 5.82
N PRO A 34 2.92 -9.89 6.42
CA PRO A 34 3.01 -9.74 7.87
C PRO A 34 1.76 -9.10 8.47
N ARG A 35 1.28 -9.67 9.58
CA ARG A 35 0.14 -9.09 10.31
C ARG A 35 0.55 -7.84 11.07
N ILE A 36 -0.31 -6.82 11.03
CA ILE A 36 -0.15 -5.62 11.86
C ILE A 36 -0.76 -5.88 13.24
N TYR A 37 0.01 -5.68 14.31
CA TYR A 37 -0.48 -5.82 15.69
C TYR A 37 -0.90 -4.49 16.29
N TYR A 38 -0.13 -3.43 16.04
CA TYR A 38 -0.38 -2.12 16.64
C TYR A 38 0.23 -1.00 15.82
N ALA A 39 -0.39 0.17 15.84
CA ALA A 39 0.16 1.38 15.22
C ALA A 39 -0.04 2.56 16.15
N PHE A 40 1.02 3.32 16.39
CA PHE A 40 1.01 4.47 17.28
C PHE A 40 1.94 5.56 16.80
N ARG A 41 1.90 6.71 17.47
CA ARG A 41 2.74 7.86 17.18
C ARG A 41 3.46 8.28 18.44
N TYR A 42 4.76 8.54 18.32
CA TYR A 42 5.57 9.13 19.37
C TYR A 42 6.36 10.31 18.78
N TYR A 43 6.17 11.50 19.36
CA TYR A 43 6.58 12.79 18.78
C TYR A 43 6.10 12.99 17.33
N ARG A 44 7.02 13.16 16.38
CA ARG A 44 6.76 13.37 14.95
C ARG A 44 6.93 12.08 14.13
N VAL A 45 7.06 10.93 14.79
CA VAL A 45 7.35 9.64 14.15
C VAL A 45 6.19 8.68 14.35
N GLY A 46 5.77 8.06 13.25
CA GLY A 46 4.83 6.94 13.24
C GLY A 46 5.54 5.61 13.44
N TYR A 47 4.94 4.72 14.22
CA TYR A 47 5.43 3.37 14.47
C TYR A 47 4.35 2.37 14.14
N ILE A 48 4.75 1.29 13.48
CA ILE A 48 3.92 0.13 13.17
C ILE A 48 4.62 -1.09 13.80
N ILE A 49 3.91 -1.80 14.66
CA ILE A 49 4.32 -3.08 15.22
C ILE A 49 3.64 -4.16 14.38
N MET A 50 4.43 -5.03 13.78
CA MET A 50 3.97 -6.08 12.88
C MET A 50 4.70 -7.39 13.14
N GLU A 51 4.17 -8.46 12.55
CA GLU A 51 4.79 -9.78 12.57
C GLU A 51 6.22 -9.74 12.03
N HIS A 52 7.13 -10.38 12.77
CA HIS A 52 8.51 -10.53 12.34
C HIS A 52 8.58 -11.51 11.18
N VAL A 53 9.16 -11.09 10.06
CA VAL A 53 9.54 -11.95 8.95
C VAL A 53 10.99 -12.32 9.18
N GLY A 54 11.30 -13.62 9.18
CA GLY A 54 12.68 -14.08 9.33
C GLY A 54 13.56 -13.60 8.17
N ASP A 55 14.86 -13.54 8.44
CA ASP A 55 15.86 -13.24 7.44
C ASP A 55 16.27 -14.56 6.76
N ASP A 56 15.58 -14.91 5.69
CA ASP A 56 16.08 -15.91 4.74
C ASP A 56 16.78 -15.15 3.62
N ASP A 57 18.06 -15.46 3.39
CA ASP A 57 18.79 -14.93 2.25
C ASP A 57 18.11 -15.39 0.95
N TYR A 58 17.66 -14.44 0.14
CA TYR A 58 17.16 -14.73 -1.19
C TYR A 58 18.33 -14.84 -2.18
N ASN A 59 18.16 -15.67 -3.20
CA ASN A 59 19.10 -15.75 -4.30
C ASN A 59 18.36 -15.70 -5.65
N GLU A 60 19.11 -15.75 -6.76
CA GLU A 60 18.53 -15.61 -8.10
C GLU A 60 17.48 -16.70 -8.43
N GLN A 61 17.51 -17.84 -7.75
CA GLN A 61 16.53 -18.93 -7.92
C GLN A 61 15.15 -18.55 -7.38
N ASP A 62 15.07 -17.56 -6.49
CA ASP A 62 13.81 -17.06 -5.93
C ASP A 62 13.11 -16.06 -6.85
N PHE A 63 13.82 -15.50 -7.85
CA PHE A 63 13.28 -14.47 -8.74
C PHE A 63 11.99 -14.88 -9.46
N PRO A 64 11.86 -16.11 -10.00
CA PRO A 64 10.59 -16.55 -10.59
C PRO A 64 9.43 -16.56 -9.59
N ALA A 65 9.68 -16.98 -8.34
CA ALA A 65 8.66 -16.98 -7.29
C ALA A 65 8.24 -15.56 -6.90
N ILE A 66 9.22 -14.65 -6.78
CA ILE A 66 8.99 -13.23 -6.52
C ILE A 66 8.18 -12.59 -7.66
N ALA A 67 8.49 -12.89 -8.92
CA ALA A 67 7.76 -12.36 -10.07
C ALA A 67 6.29 -12.79 -10.05
N ILE A 68 6.01 -14.08 -9.81
CA ILE A 68 4.65 -14.61 -9.67
C ILE A 68 3.92 -13.95 -8.49
N ALA A 69 4.62 -13.75 -7.37
CA ALA A 69 4.07 -13.07 -6.21
C ALA A 69 3.63 -11.63 -6.54
N VAL A 70 4.50 -10.86 -7.18
CA VAL A 70 4.21 -9.47 -7.60
C VAL A 70 3.04 -9.44 -8.58
N GLU A 71 3.04 -10.30 -9.60
CA GLU A 71 1.96 -10.38 -10.58
C GLU A 71 0.61 -10.68 -9.91
N ARG A 72 0.56 -11.63 -8.96
CA ARG A 72 -0.67 -11.93 -8.23
C ARG A 72 -1.11 -10.77 -7.32
N LEU A 73 -0.17 -10.10 -6.66
CA LEU A 73 -0.49 -8.94 -5.84
C LEU A 73 -1.12 -7.82 -6.68
N LEU A 74 -0.60 -7.58 -7.88
CA LEU A 74 -1.12 -6.55 -8.79
C LEU A 74 -2.46 -6.93 -9.43
N SER A 75 -2.71 -8.21 -9.69
CA SER A 75 -3.90 -8.65 -10.44
C SER A 75 -5.08 -9.09 -9.55
N GLN A 76 -4.84 -9.50 -8.32
CA GLN A 76 -5.86 -10.15 -7.48
C GLN A 76 -6.23 -9.37 -6.21
N ILE A 77 -5.45 -8.36 -5.84
CA ILE A 77 -5.74 -7.57 -4.65
C ILE A 77 -6.64 -6.40 -5.04
N PRO A 78 -7.91 -6.38 -4.59
CA PRO A 78 -8.78 -5.24 -4.84
C PRO A 78 -8.24 -3.99 -4.15
N ASP A 79 -8.41 -2.85 -4.80
CA ASP A 79 -8.10 -1.57 -4.18
C ASP A 79 -9.03 -1.34 -2.97
N PRO A 80 -8.48 -0.95 -1.80
CA PRO A 80 -9.31 -0.69 -0.63
C PRO A 80 -10.16 0.59 -0.78
N THR A 81 -9.79 1.48 -1.71
CA THR A 81 -10.48 2.74 -1.99
C THR A 81 -10.41 3.08 -3.48
N ALA A 82 -11.45 3.72 -4.01
CA ALA A 82 -11.48 4.15 -5.41
C ALA A 82 -10.48 5.29 -5.73
N ALA A 83 -10.08 6.05 -4.71
CA ALA A 83 -9.05 7.06 -4.83
C ALA A 83 -7.70 6.48 -4.35
N PRO A 84 -6.59 6.84 -5.00
CA PRO A 84 -5.27 6.41 -4.57
C PRO A 84 -4.87 7.15 -3.29
N GLY A 85 -4.31 6.42 -2.33
CA GLY A 85 -3.91 6.97 -1.05
C GLY A 85 -4.10 5.99 0.12
N PRO A 86 -3.82 6.46 1.34
CA PRO A 86 -3.99 5.63 2.53
C PRO A 86 -5.47 5.28 2.79
N VAL A 87 -5.71 4.08 3.32
CA VAL A 87 -7.04 3.67 3.75
C VAL A 87 -7.56 4.58 4.86
N GLY A 88 -8.70 5.22 4.59
CA GLY A 88 -9.27 6.27 5.44
C GLY A 88 -8.96 7.70 4.99
N GLY A 89 -8.29 7.85 3.84
CA GLY A 89 -7.98 9.13 3.21
C GLY A 89 -6.82 9.88 3.87
N GLY A 90 -6.49 11.03 3.29
CA GLY A 90 -5.36 11.85 3.69
C GLY A 90 -4.24 11.86 2.64
N PRO A 91 -3.23 12.72 2.81
CA PRO A 91 -2.12 12.83 1.87
C PRO A 91 -1.30 11.53 1.83
N ILE A 92 -0.76 11.21 0.66
CA ILE A 92 0.27 10.18 0.55
C ILE A 92 1.55 10.75 1.16
N THR A 93 2.07 10.08 2.17
CA THR A 93 3.20 10.56 2.98
C THR A 93 4.22 9.44 3.13
N HIS A 94 5.45 9.65 2.66
CA HIS A 94 6.53 8.66 2.73
C HIS A 94 7.88 9.38 2.84
N ARG A 95 8.88 8.76 3.49
CA ARG A 95 10.23 9.35 3.61
C ARG A 95 10.94 9.57 2.26
N PHE A 96 10.47 8.89 1.23
CA PHE A 96 10.93 9.08 -0.15
C PHE A 96 10.60 10.48 -0.69
N PHE A 97 9.55 11.13 -0.17
CA PHE A 97 9.21 12.50 -0.54
C PHE A 97 9.90 13.46 0.43
N SER A 98 10.63 14.42 -0.11
CA SER A 98 11.50 15.36 0.63
C SER A 98 10.78 16.12 1.75
N ASP A 99 9.49 16.42 1.54
CA ASP A 99 8.65 17.14 2.50
C ASP A 99 7.69 16.22 3.29
N HIS A 100 7.97 14.91 3.26
CA HIS A 100 7.14 13.86 3.87
C HIS A 100 5.71 13.74 3.32
N GLY A 101 5.41 14.39 2.18
CA GLY A 101 4.15 14.30 1.45
C GLY A 101 4.38 14.35 -0.06
N LEU A 102 3.46 13.80 -0.86
CA LEU A 102 3.46 14.04 -2.30
C LEU A 102 3.29 15.55 -2.59
N PRO A 103 4.10 16.13 -3.49
CA PRO A 103 3.82 17.46 -4.04
C PRO A 103 2.38 17.51 -4.60
N GLU A 104 1.70 18.64 -4.45
CA GLU A 104 0.27 18.78 -4.80
C GLU A 104 -0.01 18.38 -6.26
N ASP A 105 0.89 18.73 -7.17
CA ASP A 105 0.81 18.39 -8.60
C ASP A 105 0.84 16.87 -8.83
N LEU A 106 1.70 16.17 -8.08
CA LEU A 106 1.83 14.71 -8.11
C LEU A 106 0.64 14.03 -7.42
N GLN A 107 0.17 14.58 -6.30
CA GLN A 107 -1.03 14.09 -5.62
C GLN A 107 -2.27 14.20 -6.52
N SER A 108 -2.43 15.33 -7.23
CA SER A 108 -3.49 15.55 -8.20
C SER A 108 -3.35 14.61 -9.40
N HIS A 109 -2.14 14.46 -9.95
CA HIS A 109 -1.87 13.52 -11.03
C HIS A 109 -2.23 12.07 -10.67
N VAL A 110 -1.78 11.61 -9.50
CA VAL A 110 -2.08 10.26 -8.99
C VAL A 110 -3.59 10.08 -8.79
N ASN A 111 -4.26 11.04 -8.16
CA ASN A 111 -5.72 11.01 -7.97
C ASN A 111 -6.49 10.99 -9.31
N ASN A 112 -5.96 11.63 -10.36
CA ASN A 112 -6.55 11.66 -11.69
C ASN A 112 -6.24 10.42 -12.54
N MET A 113 -5.23 9.61 -12.20
CA MET A 113 -5.03 8.31 -12.89
C MET A 113 -6.19 7.34 -12.56
N SER A 114 -6.74 7.39 -11.35
CA SER A 114 -7.88 6.54 -10.96
C SER A 114 -9.19 6.85 -11.69
N SER A 115 -9.37 8.06 -12.23
CA SER A 115 -10.53 8.38 -13.08
C SER A 115 -10.37 7.90 -14.53
N ALA A 116 -9.13 7.65 -15.00
CA ALA A 116 -8.84 7.14 -16.33
C ALA A 116 -8.95 5.60 -16.43
N PHE A 117 -8.79 4.87 -15.33
CA PHE A 117 -8.99 3.40 -15.28
C PHE A 117 -10.47 2.96 -15.23
N TYR A 118 -11.42 3.91 -15.18
CA TYR A 118 -12.86 3.67 -15.31
C TYR A 118 -13.39 3.83 -16.75
N SER A 119 -12.55 3.76 -17.78
CA SER A 119 -13.03 3.52 -19.14
C SER A 119 -13.28 2.02 -19.35
N PRO A 120 -14.50 1.57 -19.69
CA PRO A 120 -14.71 0.21 -20.14
C PRO A 120 -13.80 -0.06 -21.34
N CYS A 121 -13.18 -1.24 -21.39
CA CYS A 121 -12.50 -1.75 -22.58
C CYS A 121 -13.34 -1.40 -23.82
N GLN A 122 -12.87 -0.46 -24.63
CA GLN A 122 -13.40 -0.35 -25.98
C GLN A 122 -12.86 -1.55 -26.74
N SER A 123 -13.78 -2.47 -27.04
CA SER A 123 -13.58 -3.61 -27.90
C SER A 123 -13.04 -3.14 -29.25
N PHE A 124 -11.81 -3.56 -29.58
CA PHE A 124 -11.28 -3.47 -30.93
C PHE A 124 -11.91 -4.60 -31.75
N THR A 125 -12.82 -4.22 -32.66
CA THR A 125 -13.20 -5.02 -33.83
C THR A 125 -12.25 -4.73 -34.98
#